data_AF-A0A7V6LF48-F1
#
_entry.id   AF-A0A7V6LF48-F1
#
_cell.length_a   1.000
_cell.length_b   1.000
_cell.length_c   1.000
_cell.angle_alpha   90.00
_cell.angle_beta   90.00
_cell.angle_gamma   90.00
#
_symmetry.space_group_name_H-M   'P 1'
#
loop_
_entity.id
_entity.type
_entity.pdbx_description
1 polymer ?
#
loop_
_entity_poly.entity_id
_entity_poly.type
_entity_poly.pdbx_seq_one_letter_code
_entity_poly.pdbx_strand_id
1 'polypeptide(L)'
;MSDIMRPMPFATILSWMTAEYKSSNSVFGVRKDHFYYPGTKRVRTAFGDVLPTPVGPAAGPHTQLAQNIIASYLAGARFMELKTVQKMDGIEIREAVAKPCINAEDEAYNCEWSTELTVEEAFDEYVKAWFAIALLRKELSLGSDWDLVYNMSVGYDLAGIKTKKIDDFIEGLKDASDTDIFQTCR
;
A
#
# COMPACT_ATOMS: atom_id res chain seq x y z
N MET A 1 -8.95 20.16 3.06
CA MET A 1 -8.87 18.69 2.93
C MET A 1 -10.29 18.16 2.89
N SER A 2 -10.62 17.29 1.92
CA SER A 2 -11.88 16.56 1.94
C SER A 2 -11.74 15.39 2.92
N ASP A 3 -12.85 14.99 3.53
CA ASP A 3 -12.98 13.80 4.35
C ASP A 3 -12.97 12.50 3.53
N ILE A 4 -13.09 12.57 2.20
CA ILE A 4 -13.13 11.40 1.31
C ILE A 4 -11.74 11.11 0.75
N MET A 5 -11.27 9.89 0.97
CA MET A 5 -10.09 9.35 0.33
C MET A 5 -10.36 9.10 -1.17
N ARG A 6 -9.51 9.61 -2.05
CA ARG A 6 -9.67 9.51 -3.51
C ARG A 6 -8.44 8.85 -4.13
N PRO A 7 -8.59 7.66 -4.76
CA PRO A 7 -7.53 7.06 -5.56
C PRO A 7 -7.06 8.01 -6.68
N MET A 8 -5.79 7.89 -7.06
CA MET A 8 -5.24 8.65 -8.19
C MET A 8 -4.93 7.72 -9.37
N PRO A 9 -5.06 8.21 -10.61
CA PRO A 9 -4.56 7.49 -11.77
C PRO A 9 -3.05 7.26 -11.66
N PHE A 10 -2.56 6.13 -12.18
CA PHE A 10 -1.14 5.77 -12.12
C PHE A 10 -0.23 6.83 -12.78
N ALA A 11 -0.65 7.37 -13.94
CA ALA A 11 0.07 8.44 -14.61
C ALA A 11 0.24 9.70 -13.74
N THR A 12 -0.78 10.03 -12.93
CA THR A 12 -0.72 11.15 -11.98
C THR A 12 0.28 10.88 -10.86
N ILE A 13 0.29 9.65 -10.32
CA ILE A 13 1.28 9.20 -9.33
C ILE A 13 2.70 9.37 -9.89
N LEU A 14 2.97 8.83 -11.08
CA LEU A 14 4.29 8.93 -11.72
C LEU A 14 4.71 10.37 -12.01
N SER A 15 3.79 11.18 -12.52
CA SER A 15 4.04 12.59 -12.82
C SER A 15 4.40 13.36 -11.55
N TRP A 16 3.66 13.15 -10.45
CA TRP A 16 3.96 13.79 -9.18
C TRP A 16 5.33 13.34 -8.66
N MET A 17 5.56 12.03 -8.51
CA MET A 17 6.83 11.50 -8.00
C MET A 17 8.03 12.05 -8.77
N THR A 18 7.94 12.07 -10.10
CA THR A 18 9.03 12.54 -10.96
C THR A 18 9.23 14.06 -10.87
N ALA A 19 8.13 14.82 -10.83
CA ALA A 19 8.20 16.28 -10.73
C ALA A 19 8.80 16.71 -9.38
N GLU A 20 8.32 16.13 -8.28
CA GLU A 20 8.81 16.42 -6.93
C GLU A 20 10.28 16.01 -6.77
N TYR A 21 10.67 14.85 -7.31
CA TYR A 21 12.06 14.42 -7.24
C TYR A 21 12.99 15.39 -7.98
N LYS A 22 12.56 15.89 -9.15
CA LYS A 22 13.33 16.87 -9.93
C LYS A 22 13.40 18.25 -9.26
N SER A 23 12.32 18.73 -8.66
CA SER A 23 12.26 20.08 -8.09
C SER A 23 12.87 20.16 -6.68
N SER A 24 12.74 19.09 -5.91
CA SER A 24 12.89 19.14 -4.44
C SER A 24 13.70 17.98 -3.87
N ASN A 25 14.20 17.05 -4.71
CA ASN A 25 14.86 15.83 -4.25
C ASN A 25 14.03 15.07 -3.20
N SER A 26 12.71 14.99 -3.40
CA SER A 26 11.81 14.22 -2.54
C SER A 26 10.75 13.50 -3.36
N VAL A 27 10.14 12.48 -2.78
CA VAL A 27 9.00 11.78 -3.36
C VAL A 27 7.94 11.60 -2.27
N PHE A 28 6.75 12.18 -2.48
CA PHE A 28 5.67 12.19 -1.50
C PHE A 28 6.12 12.68 -0.12
N GLY A 29 6.98 13.71 -0.10
CA GLY A 29 7.51 14.31 1.12
C GLY A 29 8.69 13.56 1.76
N VAL A 30 9.02 12.34 1.32
CA VAL A 30 10.23 11.65 1.76
C VAL A 30 11.42 12.24 1.01
N ARG A 31 12.35 12.87 1.72
CA ARG A 31 13.55 13.46 1.11
C ARG A 31 14.55 12.38 0.71
N LYS A 32 15.28 12.61 -0.38
CA LYS A 32 16.27 11.68 -0.95
C LYS A 32 17.38 11.30 0.02
N ASP A 33 17.81 12.23 0.87
CA ASP A 33 18.81 11.99 1.92
C ASP A 33 18.28 11.08 3.04
N HIS A 34 16.97 10.87 3.12
CA HIS A 34 16.30 9.93 4.02
C HIS A 34 15.89 8.62 3.33
N PHE A 35 16.16 8.44 2.04
CA PHE A 35 15.86 7.18 1.37
C PHE A 35 16.68 6.05 1.96
N TYR A 36 16.03 4.91 2.15
CA TYR A 36 16.67 3.70 2.62
C TYR A 36 17.35 2.97 1.46
N TYR A 37 18.67 2.83 1.55
CA TYR A 37 19.47 2.02 0.63
C TYR A 37 19.87 0.71 1.35
N PRO A 38 19.37 -0.45 0.90
CA PRO A 38 19.63 -1.71 1.57
C PRO A 38 21.12 -2.09 1.46
N GLY A 39 21.73 -2.42 2.60
CA GLY A 39 23.08 -3.01 2.64
C GLY A 39 23.08 -4.49 2.22
N THR A 40 24.10 -5.24 2.63
CA THR A 40 24.24 -6.67 2.30
C THR A 40 23.52 -7.62 3.26
N LYS A 41 23.11 -7.14 4.44
CA LYS A 41 22.41 -7.94 5.44
C LYS A 41 21.05 -8.41 4.90
N ARG A 42 20.68 -9.63 5.25
CA ARG A 42 19.38 -10.23 4.90
C ARG A 42 18.77 -10.88 6.13
N VAL A 43 17.46 -10.79 6.24
CA VAL A 43 16.65 -11.37 7.31
C VAL A 43 15.59 -12.26 6.67
N ARG A 44 15.40 -13.45 7.23
CA ARG A 44 14.33 -14.35 6.81
C ARG A 44 13.06 -14.04 7.60
N THR A 45 11.94 -13.83 6.92
CA THR A 45 10.62 -13.64 7.56
C THR A 45 10.09 -14.97 8.10
N ALA A 46 9.06 -14.92 8.95
CA ALA A 46 8.38 -16.13 9.43
C ALA A 46 7.74 -16.96 8.29
N PHE A 47 7.50 -16.34 7.14
CA PHE A 47 6.88 -16.96 5.94
C PHE A 47 7.91 -17.45 4.92
N GLY A 48 9.21 -17.27 5.20
CA GLY A 48 10.30 -17.81 4.39
C GLY A 48 10.95 -16.80 3.43
N ASP A 49 10.39 -15.61 3.25
CA ASP A 49 10.96 -14.55 2.41
C ASP A 49 12.30 -14.06 2.94
N VAL A 50 13.19 -13.60 2.07
CA VAL A 50 14.51 -13.09 2.44
C VAL A 50 14.62 -11.62 2.05
N LEU A 51 14.52 -10.74 3.03
CA LEU A 51 14.42 -9.29 2.85
C LEU A 51 15.62 -8.55 3.45
N PRO A 52 15.96 -7.34 2.97
CA PRO A 52 17.03 -6.54 3.59
C PRO A 52 16.66 -6.02 4.98
N THR A 53 15.36 -5.91 5.27
CA THR A 53 14.81 -5.61 6.60
C THR A 53 13.45 -6.30 6.76
N PRO A 54 13.11 -6.79 7.97
CA PRO A 54 11.81 -7.42 8.23
C PRO A 54 10.73 -6.38 8.62
N VAL A 55 11.00 -5.09 8.44
CA VAL A 55 10.15 -4.00 8.95
C VAL A 55 9.19 -3.50 7.86
N GLY A 56 7.99 -3.14 8.29
CA GLY A 56 7.06 -2.29 7.56
C GLY A 56 5.79 -2.06 8.38
N PRO A 57 4.89 -1.19 7.88
CA PRO A 57 3.64 -0.88 8.56
C PRO A 57 2.72 -2.11 8.67
N ALA A 58 2.00 -2.17 9.79
CA ALA A 58 0.84 -3.03 9.96
C ALA A 58 -0.36 -2.51 9.14
N ALA A 59 -1.39 -3.34 8.97
CA ALA A 59 -2.62 -2.96 8.27
C ALA A 59 -3.24 -1.71 8.91
N GLY A 60 -3.35 -0.62 8.16
CA GLY A 60 -3.79 0.66 8.70
C GLY A 60 -3.73 1.79 7.68
N PRO A 61 -3.90 3.05 8.11
CA PRO A 61 -3.93 4.21 7.21
C PRO A 61 -2.70 4.33 6.29
N HIS A 62 -1.54 3.83 6.75
CA HIS A 62 -0.29 3.90 5.99
C HIS A 62 -0.20 2.90 4.82
N THR A 63 -1.12 1.95 4.71
CA THR A 63 -1.13 0.91 3.66
C THR A 63 -2.43 0.89 2.87
N GLN A 64 -3.03 2.07 2.70
CA GLN A 64 -4.32 2.23 2.00
C GLN A 64 -4.16 2.78 0.59
N LEU A 65 -3.40 3.87 0.41
CA LEU A 65 -3.12 4.45 -0.90
C LEU A 65 -1.72 4.11 -1.41
N ALA A 66 -1.57 4.12 -2.73
CA ALA A 66 -0.31 3.81 -3.39
C ALA A 66 0.81 4.75 -2.94
N GLN A 67 0.52 6.04 -2.73
CA GLN A 67 1.53 7.03 -2.32
C GLN A 67 2.05 6.74 -0.91
N ASN A 68 1.20 6.24 -0.01
CA ASN A 68 1.61 5.86 1.34
C ASN A 68 2.51 4.61 1.34
N ILE A 69 2.19 3.63 0.49
CA ILE A 69 3.01 2.41 0.33
C ILE A 69 4.36 2.76 -0.29
N ILE A 70 4.38 3.62 -1.32
CA ILE A 70 5.62 4.10 -1.95
C ILE A 70 6.48 4.86 -0.94
N ALA A 71 5.89 5.80 -0.18
CA ALA A 71 6.60 6.53 0.87
C ALA A 71 7.16 5.60 1.95
N SER A 72 6.39 4.58 2.35
CA SER A 72 6.85 3.56 3.30
C SER A 72 8.05 2.78 2.77
N TYR A 73 8.01 2.37 1.50
CA TYR A 73 9.13 1.68 0.84
C TYR A 73 10.40 2.53 0.80
N LEU A 74 10.27 3.81 0.44
CA LEU A 74 11.36 4.78 0.44
C LEU A 74 11.98 4.97 1.82
N ALA A 75 11.18 4.91 2.88
CA ALA A 75 11.62 4.96 4.27
C ALA A 75 12.18 3.63 4.80
N GLY A 76 12.21 2.58 3.99
CA GLY A 76 12.83 1.29 4.31
C GLY A 76 11.86 0.16 4.63
N ALA A 77 10.55 0.33 4.45
CA ALA A 77 9.61 -0.77 4.57
C ALA A 77 9.82 -1.81 3.46
N ARG A 78 9.79 -3.09 3.83
CA ARG A 78 9.98 -4.23 2.91
C ARG A 78 8.96 -5.34 3.13
N PHE A 79 8.40 -5.44 4.33
CA PHE A 79 7.29 -6.33 4.66
C PHE A 79 6.11 -5.48 5.12
N MET A 80 5.10 -5.30 4.26
CA MET A 80 3.99 -4.37 4.51
C MET A 80 2.67 -5.12 4.58
N GLU A 81 1.93 -4.93 5.66
CA GLU A 81 0.59 -5.47 5.79
C GLU A 81 -0.43 -4.50 5.19
N LEU A 82 -1.10 -4.92 4.12
CA LEU A 82 -2.04 -4.10 3.38
C LEU A 82 -3.29 -3.81 4.23
N LYS A 83 -3.87 -2.61 4.10
CA LYS A 83 -5.10 -2.25 4.82
C LYS A 83 -6.18 -3.30 4.56
N THR A 84 -6.83 -3.74 5.62
CA THR A 84 -7.82 -4.82 5.54
C THR A 84 -8.93 -4.49 4.55
N VAL A 85 -9.26 -5.46 3.70
CA VAL A 85 -10.48 -5.46 2.87
C VAL A 85 -11.52 -6.41 3.45
N GLN A 86 -12.80 -6.07 3.27
CA GLN A 86 -13.92 -6.90 3.72
C GLN A 86 -15.13 -6.74 2.80
N LYS A 87 -16.20 -7.50 3.08
CA LYS A 87 -17.43 -7.47 2.28
C LYS A 87 -18.08 -6.08 2.21
N MET A 88 -18.20 -5.41 3.37
CA MET A 88 -18.70 -4.05 3.51
C MET A 88 -17.57 -3.06 3.18
N ASP A 89 -17.75 -2.20 2.18
CA ASP A 89 -16.67 -1.31 1.71
C ASP A 89 -17.22 -0.02 1.08
N GLY A 90 -16.31 0.87 0.65
CA GLY A 90 -16.70 2.10 -0.04
C GLY A 90 -17.66 2.98 0.78
N ILE A 91 -18.76 3.38 0.15
CA ILE A 91 -19.76 4.29 0.75
C ILE A 91 -20.38 3.70 2.02
N GLU A 92 -20.67 2.40 2.04
CA GLU A 92 -21.30 1.74 3.19
C GLU A 92 -20.42 1.86 4.44
N ILE A 93 -19.10 1.66 4.29
CA ILE A 93 -18.15 1.91 5.39
C ILE A 93 -18.07 3.38 5.77
N ARG A 94 -17.99 4.28 4.79
CA ARG A 94 -17.83 5.72 5.06
C ARG A 94 -19.00 6.27 5.86
N GLU A 95 -20.20 5.77 5.63
CA GLU A 95 -21.40 6.13 6.38
C GLU A 95 -21.45 5.48 7.78
N ALA A 96 -20.87 4.29 7.94
CA ALA A 96 -20.81 3.59 9.22
C ALA A 96 -19.75 4.13 10.19
N VAL A 97 -18.66 4.72 9.67
CA VAL A 97 -17.53 5.20 10.49
C VAL A 97 -17.70 6.68 10.84
N ALA A 98 -17.88 6.98 12.13
CA ALA A 98 -17.90 8.35 12.64
C ALA A 98 -16.52 9.01 12.55
N LYS A 99 -16.47 10.30 12.20
CA LYS A 99 -15.24 11.11 12.13
C LYS A 99 -15.21 12.15 13.28
N PRO A 100 -14.06 12.38 13.96
CA PRO A 100 -12.75 11.79 13.69
C PRO A 100 -12.71 10.30 14.08
N CYS A 101 -12.20 9.46 13.17
CA CYS A 101 -12.13 8.02 13.36
C CYS A 101 -10.85 7.57 14.08
N ILE A 102 -9.89 8.48 14.26
CA ILE A 102 -8.68 8.30 15.03
C ILE A 102 -8.54 9.51 15.95
N ASN A 103 -8.48 9.26 17.27
CA ASN A 103 -8.16 10.27 18.27
C ASN A 103 -6.83 9.91 18.94
N ALA A 104 -5.77 10.66 18.60
CA ALA A 104 -4.39 10.37 19.03
C ALA A 104 -3.86 11.34 20.10
N GLU A 105 -4.73 12.02 20.84
CA GLU A 105 -4.32 12.99 21.87
C GLU A 105 -3.60 12.33 23.06
N ASP A 106 -4.00 11.11 23.46
CA ASP A 106 -3.44 10.36 24.59
C ASP A 106 -3.17 8.88 24.27
N GLU A 107 -4.12 7.98 24.56
CA GLU A 107 -4.00 6.53 24.44
C GLU A 107 -4.26 6.01 23.01
N ALA A 108 -4.48 6.92 22.07
CA ALA A 108 -4.82 6.64 20.67
C ALA A 108 -6.04 5.73 20.52
N TYR A 109 -7.24 6.33 20.48
CA TYR A 109 -8.48 5.62 20.21
C TYR A 109 -8.70 5.49 18.70
N ASN A 110 -8.79 4.25 18.23
CA ASN A 110 -9.12 3.93 16.84
C ASN A 110 -10.57 3.41 16.73
N CYS A 111 -11.42 4.20 16.11
CA CYS A 111 -12.78 3.83 15.70
C CYS A 111 -12.86 3.52 14.20
N GLU A 112 -11.75 3.66 13.46
CA GLU A 112 -11.64 3.31 12.05
C GLU A 112 -11.67 1.78 11.87
N TRP A 113 -12.47 1.32 10.91
CA TRP A 113 -12.58 -0.09 10.55
C TRP A 113 -11.61 -0.44 9.40
N SER A 114 -12.04 -1.28 8.46
CA SER A 114 -11.30 -1.62 7.24
C SER A 114 -11.22 -0.40 6.30
N THR A 115 -10.61 -0.59 5.12
CA THR A 115 -10.47 0.49 4.14
C THR A 115 -11.79 1.21 3.79
N GLU A 116 -11.76 2.55 3.69
CA GLU A 116 -12.83 3.40 3.13
C GLU A 116 -12.92 3.29 1.59
N LEU A 117 -11.95 2.62 0.94
CA LEU A 117 -11.99 2.32 -0.50
C LEU A 117 -12.92 1.14 -0.77
N THR A 118 -13.36 0.97 -2.02
CA THR A 118 -13.87 -0.34 -2.43
C THR A 118 -12.73 -1.37 -2.49
N VAL A 119 -13.06 -2.66 -2.47
CA VAL A 119 -12.07 -3.74 -2.62
C VAL A 119 -11.29 -3.61 -3.93
N GLU A 120 -11.97 -3.23 -5.01
CA GLU A 120 -11.38 -2.99 -6.33
C GLU A 120 -10.49 -1.74 -6.34
N GLU A 121 -10.90 -0.66 -5.68
CA GLU A 121 -10.05 0.53 -5.52
C GLU A 121 -8.78 0.22 -4.71
N ALA A 122 -8.91 -0.56 -3.63
CA ALA A 122 -7.76 -0.99 -2.82
C ALA A 122 -6.80 -1.87 -3.65
N PHE A 123 -7.35 -2.84 -4.38
CA PHE A 123 -6.61 -3.68 -5.32
C PHE A 123 -5.77 -2.83 -6.28
N ASP A 124 -6.41 -1.86 -6.93
CA ASP A 124 -5.78 -0.96 -7.87
C ASP A 124 -4.62 -0.18 -7.24
N GLU A 125 -4.79 0.36 -6.03
CA GLU A 125 -3.73 1.08 -5.34
C GLU A 125 -2.51 0.18 -5.03
N TYR A 126 -2.73 -1.09 -4.71
CA TYR A 126 -1.66 -2.03 -4.41
C TYR A 126 -0.87 -2.42 -5.66
N VAL A 127 -1.54 -2.63 -6.80
CA VAL A 127 -0.89 -2.86 -8.10
C VAL A 127 -0.11 -1.62 -8.54
N LYS A 128 -0.71 -0.42 -8.44
CA LYS A 128 -0.01 0.85 -8.75
C LYS A 128 1.25 1.03 -7.90
N ALA A 129 1.16 0.79 -6.59
CA ALA A 129 2.31 0.90 -5.70
C ALA A 129 3.43 -0.08 -6.08
N TRP A 130 3.07 -1.32 -6.43
CA TRP A 130 4.03 -2.34 -6.83
C TRP A 130 4.81 -1.92 -8.08
N PHE A 131 4.14 -1.41 -9.10
CA PHE A 131 4.79 -0.88 -10.31
C PHE A 131 5.66 0.35 -10.03
N ALA A 132 5.15 1.32 -9.27
CA ALA A 132 5.91 2.53 -8.93
C ALA A 132 7.18 2.19 -8.13
N ILE A 133 7.10 1.24 -7.20
CA ILE A 133 8.27 0.76 -6.45
C ILE A 133 9.25 0.06 -7.38
N ALA A 134 8.79 -0.80 -8.29
CA ALA A 134 9.65 -1.44 -9.28
C ALA A 134 10.44 -0.42 -10.11
N LEU A 135 9.80 0.67 -10.54
CA LEU A 135 10.45 1.77 -11.25
C LEU A 135 11.50 2.47 -10.36
N LEU A 136 11.14 2.85 -9.13
CA LEU A 136 12.05 3.51 -8.19
C LEU A 136 13.28 2.65 -7.86
N ARG A 137 13.10 1.34 -7.70
CA ARG A 137 14.21 0.40 -7.49
C ARG A 137 15.24 0.49 -8.61
N LYS A 138 14.76 0.49 -9.86
CA LYS A 138 15.61 0.56 -11.04
C LYS A 138 16.30 1.92 -11.19
N GLU A 139 15.53 3.01 -11.07
CA GLU A 139 16.03 4.37 -11.32
C GLU A 139 16.96 4.87 -10.20
N LEU A 140 16.72 4.45 -8.95
CA LEU A 140 17.41 4.99 -7.78
C LEU A 140 18.29 3.95 -7.05
N SER A 141 18.39 2.72 -7.57
CA SER A 141 19.16 1.63 -6.96
C SER A 141 18.73 1.33 -5.51
N LEU A 142 17.42 1.40 -5.24
CA LEU A 142 16.83 1.29 -3.89
C LEU A 142 16.57 -0.15 -3.43
N GLY A 143 17.00 -1.16 -4.20
CA GLY A 143 16.70 -2.55 -3.88
C GLY A 143 16.85 -3.50 -5.05
N SER A 144 16.36 -4.72 -4.84
CA SER A 144 16.32 -5.80 -5.84
C SER A 144 14.88 -6.20 -6.14
N ASP A 145 14.65 -6.92 -7.23
CA ASP A 145 13.29 -7.31 -7.66
C ASP A 145 12.45 -8.02 -6.59
N TRP A 146 13.10 -8.73 -5.67
CA TRP A 146 12.49 -9.58 -4.63
C TRP A 146 12.51 -9.00 -3.21
N ASP A 147 12.68 -7.69 -3.06
CA ASP A 147 12.79 -7.08 -1.73
C ASP A 147 11.47 -6.54 -1.16
N LEU A 148 10.34 -6.77 -1.82
CA LEU A 148 9.04 -6.30 -1.36
C LEU A 148 8.09 -7.48 -1.14
N VAL A 149 7.48 -7.53 0.04
CA VAL A 149 6.41 -8.48 0.38
C VAL A 149 5.19 -7.71 0.84
N TYR A 150 4.05 -8.04 0.24
CA TYR A 150 2.74 -7.66 0.72
C TYR A 150 2.14 -8.80 1.55
N ASN A 151 1.77 -8.49 2.78
CA ASN A 151 0.95 -9.34 3.62
C ASN A 151 -0.51 -8.89 3.50
N MET A 152 -1.35 -9.73 2.90
CA MET A 152 -2.75 -9.39 2.62
C MET A 152 -3.60 -9.54 3.87
N SER A 153 -4.19 -8.44 4.33
CA SER A 153 -5.17 -8.46 5.43
C SER A 153 -6.59 -8.56 4.86
N VAL A 154 -7.34 -9.60 5.21
CA VAL A 154 -8.72 -9.85 4.76
C VAL A 154 -9.58 -10.30 5.95
N GLY A 155 -10.85 -9.88 6.02
CA GLY A 155 -11.68 -10.18 7.20
C GLY A 155 -13.19 -9.97 7.02
N TYR A 156 -14.01 -10.07 8.07
CA TYR A 156 -13.68 -10.51 9.46
C TYR A 156 -14.15 -11.91 9.80
N ASP A 157 -14.93 -12.56 8.93
CA ASP A 157 -15.36 -13.93 9.13
C ASP A 157 -15.08 -14.79 7.90
N LEU A 158 -15.11 -16.11 8.10
CA LEU A 158 -14.84 -17.07 7.03
C LEU A 158 -15.86 -16.96 5.89
N ALA A 159 -17.11 -16.58 6.19
CA ALA A 159 -18.15 -16.46 5.19
C ALA A 159 -17.87 -15.28 4.23
N GLY A 160 -17.42 -14.15 4.76
CA GLY A 160 -16.99 -12.96 4.05
C GLY A 160 -15.73 -13.21 3.21
N ILE A 161 -14.72 -13.87 3.80
CA ILE A 161 -13.48 -14.22 3.09
C ILE A 161 -13.76 -15.15 1.90
N LYS A 162 -14.72 -16.07 2.03
CA LYS A 162 -15.13 -16.98 0.94
C LYS A 162 -15.99 -16.34 -0.15
N THR A 163 -16.32 -15.04 -0.04
CA THR A 163 -17.08 -14.37 -1.10
C THR A 163 -16.20 -14.16 -2.33
N LYS A 164 -16.82 -14.22 -3.52
CA LYS A 164 -16.12 -13.99 -4.80
C LYS A 164 -15.34 -12.67 -4.79
N LYS A 165 -15.89 -11.61 -4.21
CA LYS A 165 -15.26 -10.29 -4.11
C LYS A 165 -13.90 -10.32 -3.42
N ILE A 166 -13.79 -11.03 -2.28
CA ILE A 166 -12.54 -11.14 -1.52
C ILE A 166 -11.62 -12.19 -2.14
N ASP A 167 -12.17 -13.27 -2.67
CA ASP A 167 -11.42 -14.30 -3.41
C ASP A 167 -10.71 -13.71 -4.64
N ASP A 168 -11.43 -12.92 -5.45
CA ASP A 168 -10.89 -12.20 -6.60
C ASP A 168 -9.75 -11.26 -6.20
N PHE A 169 -9.86 -10.57 -5.06
CA PHE A 169 -8.80 -9.72 -4.52
C PHE A 169 -7.55 -10.53 -4.15
N ILE A 170 -7.71 -11.65 -3.44
CA ILE A 170 -6.59 -12.50 -3.02
C ILE A 170 -5.90 -13.12 -4.23
N GLU A 171 -6.67 -13.73 -5.13
CA GLU A 171 -6.12 -14.41 -6.31
C GLU A 171 -5.53 -13.41 -7.31
N GLY A 172 -6.18 -12.25 -7.50
CA GLY A 172 -5.65 -11.19 -8.35
C GLY A 172 -4.37 -10.56 -7.80
N LEU A 173 -4.18 -10.47 -6.48
CA LEU A 173 -2.92 -9.92 -5.93
C LEU A 173 -1.77 -10.92 -5.98
N LYS A 174 -2.08 -12.22 -6.04
CA LYS A 174 -1.08 -13.25 -6.34
C LYS A 174 -0.60 -13.15 -7.79
N ASP A 175 -1.52 -12.88 -8.72
CA ASP A 175 -1.20 -12.62 -10.12
C ASP A 175 -2.18 -11.61 -10.74
N ALA A 176 -1.72 -10.36 -10.87
CA ALA A 176 -2.52 -9.27 -11.43
C ALA A 176 -2.36 -9.15 -12.94
N SER A 177 -1.57 -10.01 -13.60
CA SER A 177 -1.11 -9.79 -14.98
C SER A 177 -2.23 -9.63 -16.00
N ASP A 178 -3.39 -10.26 -15.79
CA ASP A 178 -4.55 -10.18 -16.68
C ASP A 178 -5.56 -9.07 -16.29
N THR A 179 -5.25 -8.25 -15.29
CA THR A 179 -6.15 -7.17 -14.83
C THR A 179 -5.96 -5.87 -15.61
N ASP A 180 -7.04 -5.10 -15.76
CA ASP A 180 -7.02 -3.80 -16.47
C ASP A 180 -6.02 -2.82 -15.84
N ILE A 181 -5.94 -2.79 -14.50
CA ILE A 181 -5.01 -1.92 -13.81
C ILE A 181 -3.56 -2.30 -14.07
N PHE A 182 -3.24 -3.59 -14.15
CA PHE A 182 -1.90 -4.05 -14.49
C PHE A 182 -1.51 -3.62 -15.91
N GLN A 183 -2.41 -3.81 -16.88
CA GLN A 183 -2.18 -3.37 -18.27
C GLN A 183 -2.06 -1.85 -18.38
N THR A 184 -2.78 -1.10 -17.54
CA THR A 184 -2.68 0.35 -17.46
C THR A 184 -1.33 0.82 -16.88
N CYS A 185 -0.75 0.06 -15.94
CA CYS A 185 0.51 0.42 -15.28
C CYS A 185 1.77 -0.03 -16.03
N ARG A 186 1.66 -1.06 -16.86
CA ARG A 186 2.75 -1.66 -17.63
C ARG A 186 3.31 -0.73 -18.71
#